data_AF-A0A0E0CRF6-F1
#
_entry.id   AF-A0A0E0CRF6-F1
#
_cell.length_a   1.000
_cell.length_b   1.000
_cell.length_c   1.000
_cell.angle_alpha   90.00
_cell.angle_beta   90.00
_cell.angle_gamma   90.00
#
_symmetry.space_group_name_H-M   'P 1'
#
loop_
_entity.id
_entity.type
_entity.pdbx_description
1 polymer ?
#
loop_
_entity_poly.entity_id
_entity_poly.type
_entity_poly.pdbx_seq_one_letter_code
_entity_poly.pdbx_strand_id
1 'polypeptide(L)'
;MAIHVLTTTAPPLALLPPQSSDLALRAGGGERLLVADTVAAVVESLVQAWRQVRVELLVPLLRGAVVACMVMSVIVLAEKVFLGVVSAVVKLLRRRPSRLYRCDPVVVEDDDEAGRASFPMVLVQIPMYNEKEVYQLSIGAACRLTWPADRLIVQVLDDSTDAIVKELVRKECERWGKKGINVKYETRKDRAGYKAGNLREGMRRGYVQGCEFVAMFDADFQPPPDFLLKTVPFLVHNPRLALVQTRWEFVNANDCLLTRMQEMSMDYHFKVEQEAGSSLCNFFGYNGTAGVWRRQVIDESGGWEDRTTAEDMDLALRAGLLGWEFVYVGSIKVKSELPSTLKAYRSQQHRWSCGPALLFKKMFWEILAAKKVSFWKKLYMTYDFFIARRIISTFFTFFFFSVLLPMKVFFPEVQIPLWELILIPTAIILLHSVGTPRSIHLIILWFLFENVMALHRLKATLIGFFEAGRANEWIVTQKLGNIQKLKSIVRVTKNCRFKDRFHCLELFIGGFLLTSACYDYLYRDDIFYIFLLPQSIIYSAIGFEFMGVSVSS
;
A
#
# COMPACT_ATOMS: atom_id res chain seq x y z
N MET A 1 -9.77 12.78 -59.34
CA MET A 1 -8.88 13.74 -60.02
C MET A 1 -7.48 13.18 -59.88
N ALA A 2 -7.03 12.44 -60.89
CA ALA A 2 -5.76 11.73 -60.92
C ALA A 2 -4.65 12.69 -61.36
N ILE A 3 -3.45 12.56 -60.78
CA ILE A 3 -2.25 13.22 -61.30
C ILE A 3 -1.18 12.16 -61.61
N HIS A 4 -1.04 12.00 -62.92
CA HIS A 4 -0.05 11.38 -63.78
C HIS A 4 1.35 11.02 -63.25
N VAL A 5 1.70 9.78 -63.59
CA VAL A 5 3.02 9.21 -63.87
C VAL A 5 3.76 10.00 -64.96
N LEU A 6 5.06 10.22 -64.79
CA LEU A 6 6.02 10.46 -65.88
C LEU A 6 7.30 9.65 -65.66
N THR A 7 7.37 8.56 -66.41
CA THR A 7 8.55 7.80 -66.78
C THR A 7 9.35 8.56 -67.84
N THR A 8 10.68 8.62 -67.71
CA THR A 8 11.56 9.00 -68.83
C THR A 8 12.71 8.00 -68.97
N THR A 9 12.72 7.44 -70.17
CA THR A 9 13.60 6.44 -70.78
C THR A 9 14.97 6.99 -71.15
N ALA A 10 16.01 6.16 -70.99
CA ALA A 10 17.34 6.36 -71.57
C ALA A 10 17.41 5.90 -73.05
N PRO A 11 18.39 6.37 -73.83
CA PRO A 11 18.89 5.63 -74.99
C PRO A 11 20.39 5.26 -74.88
N PRO A 12 20.89 4.35 -75.75
CA PRO A 12 22.10 3.54 -75.51
C PRO A 12 23.31 4.00 -76.32
N LEU A 13 24.54 3.61 -75.92
CA LEU A 13 25.68 3.59 -76.83
C LEU A 13 26.66 2.45 -76.54
N ALA A 14 27.17 1.88 -77.63
CA ALA A 14 27.78 0.57 -77.77
C ALA A 14 29.28 0.49 -77.44
N LEU A 15 29.70 -0.76 -77.21
CA LEU A 15 31.04 -1.29 -76.90
C LEU A 15 32.09 -1.09 -78.01
N LEU A 16 33.38 -0.95 -77.62
CA LEU A 16 34.54 -1.71 -78.12
C LEU A 16 35.76 -1.57 -77.14
N PRO A 17 36.70 -2.55 -77.04
CA PRO A 17 37.63 -2.76 -75.91
C PRO A 17 39.13 -2.55 -76.29
N PRO A 18 40.14 -3.09 -75.56
CA PRO A 18 40.73 -2.59 -74.31
C PRO A 18 42.22 -2.19 -74.50
N GLN A 19 42.74 -1.30 -73.65
CA GLN A 19 44.20 -1.16 -73.47
C GLN A 19 44.58 -1.10 -71.99
N SER A 20 45.13 -2.24 -71.54
CA SER A 20 46.26 -2.38 -70.64
C SER A 20 46.47 -1.33 -69.54
N SER A 21 46.01 -1.64 -68.34
CA SER A 21 46.78 -1.43 -67.10
C SER A 21 46.24 -2.37 -66.02
N ASP A 22 46.70 -3.62 -66.09
CA ASP A 22 46.55 -4.60 -65.02
C ASP A 22 47.64 -4.36 -63.95
N LEU A 23 47.44 -4.96 -62.78
CA LEU A 23 48.27 -4.93 -61.55
C LEU A 23 48.18 -3.68 -60.66
N ALA A 24 47.20 -3.67 -59.74
CA ALA A 24 47.44 -3.46 -58.28
C ALA A 24 46.16 -3.27 -57.42
N LEU A 25 44.97 -3.78 -57.80
CA LEU A 25 43.74 -3.58 -56.99
C LEU A 25 42.87 -4.82 -56.75
N ARG A 26 43.38 -6.04 -57.03
CA ARG A 26 42.62 -7.29 -56.85
C ARG A 26 42.88 -8.07 -55.55
N ALA A 27 43.83 -7.65 -54.71
CA ALA A 27 44.13 -8.37 -53.47
C ALA A 27 43.25 -7.95 -52.27
N GLY A 28 42.74 -6.71 -52.23
CA GLY A 28 41.94 -6.21 -51.09
C GLY A 28 40.42 -6.34 -51.24
N GLY A 29 39.93 -6.65 -52.44
CA GLY A 29 38.49 -6.79 -52.73
C GLY A 29 37.93 -8.17 -52.37
N GLY A 30 38.71 -9.24 -52.60
CA GLY A 30 38.30 -10.62 -52.33
C GLY A 30 38.20 -10.95 -50.84
N GLU A 31 39.16 -10.50 -50.02
CA GLU A 31 39.10 -10.67 -48.56
C GLU A 31 37.96 -9.87 -47.93
N ARG A 32 37.69 -8.63 -48.40
CA ARG A 32 36.55 -7.84 -47.91
C ARG A 32 35.21 -8.44 -48.29
N LEU A 33 35.09 -9.04 -49.48
CA LEU A 33 33.88 -9.75 -49.91
C LEU A 33 33.66 -11.02 -49.07
N LEU A 34 34.71 -11.83 -48.86
CA LEU A 34 34.66 -13.05 -48.05
C LEU A 34 34.31 -12.76 -46.58
N VAL A 35 34.87 -11.68 -46.01
CA VAL A 35 34.53 -11.24 -44.65
C VAL A 35 33.07 -10.77 -44.59
N ALA A 36 32.59 -10.03 -45.60
CA ALA A 36 31.19 -9.60 -45.65
C ALA A 36 30.22 -10.79 -45.77
N ASP A 37 30.53 -11.80 -46.59
CA ASP A 37 29.72 -13.01 -46.76
C ASP A 37 29.74 -13.88 -45.50
N THR A 38 30.89 -13.99 -44.83
CA THR A 38 31.00 -14.71 -43.55
C THR A 38 30.21 -13.99 -42.45
N VAL A 39 30.28 -12.66 -42.38
CA VAL A 39 29.48 -11.86 -41.44
C VAL A 39 27.99 -11.99 -41.75
N ALA A 40 27.59 -11.97 -43.03
CA ALA A 40 26.20 -12.15 -43.43
C ALA A 40 25.66 -13.54 -43.03
N ALA A 41 26.43 -14.60 -43.25
CA ALA A 41 26.05 -15.97 -42.85
C ALA A 41 25.94 -16.11 -41.31
N VAL A 42 26.85 -15.48 -40.55
CA VAL A 42 26.77 -15.45 -39.09
C VAL A 42 25.52 -14.69 -38.63
N VAL A 43 25.23 -13.53 -39.24
CA VAL A 43 24.02 -12.75 -38.93
C VAL A 43 22.75 -13.55 -39.26
N GLU A 44 22.70 -14.23 -40.40
CA GLU A 44 21.55 -15.05 -40.80
C GLU A 44 21.33 -16.22 -39.84
N SER A 45 22.40 -16.92 -39.46
CA SER A 45 22.34 -18.00 -38.46
C SER A 45 21.84 -17.48 -37.10
N LEU A 46 22.33 -16.32 -36.66
CA LEU A 46 21.85 -15.67 -35.43
C LEU A 46 20.38 -15.26 -35.51
N VAL A 47 19.92 -14.75 -36.65
CA VAL A 47 18.51 -14.38 -36.87
C VAL A 47 17.62 -15.62 -36.89
N GLN A 48 18.06 -16.72 -37.50
CA GLN A 48 17.34 -18.00 -37.49
C GLN A 48 17.26 -18.59 -36.08
N ALA A 49 18.39 -18.63 -35.36
CA ALA A 49 18.44 -19.08 -33.96
C ALA A 49 17.52 -18.23 -33.07
N TRP A 50 17.54 -16.89 -33.23
CA TRP A 50 16.65 -15.99 -32.52
C TRP A 50 15.18 -16.25 -32.86
N ARG A 51 14.85 -16.45 -34.14
CA ARG A 51 13.48 -16.76 -34.58
C ARG A 51 12.99 -18.08 -33.98
N GLN A 52 13.85 -19.09 -33.89
CA GLN A 52 13.52 -20.36 -33.28
C GLN A 52 13.26 -20.21 -31.79
N VAL A 53 14.17 -19.59 -31.03
CA VAL A 53 13.97 -19.32 -29.59
C VAL A 53 12.71 -18.48 -29.35
N ARG A 54 12.47 -17.48 -30.19
CA ARG A 54 11.28 -16.63 -30.13
C ARG A 54 9.99 -17.46 -30.26
N VAL A 55 9.87 -18.27 -31.30
CA VAL A 55 8.63 -18.99 -31.62
C VAL A 55 8.42 -20.22 -30.72
N GLU A 56 9.48 -20.96 -30.40
CA GLU A 56 9.39 -22.22 -29.66
C GLU A 56 9.35 -22.02 -28.14
N LEU A 57 9.98 -20.96 -27.61
CA LEU A 57 10.09 -20.74 -26.17
C LEU A 57 9.38 -19.48 -25.70
N LEU A 58 9.73 -18.31 -26.25
CA LEU A 58 9.25 -17.03 -25.71
C LEU A 58 7.76 -16.79 -25.98
N VAL A 59 7.28 -17.07 -27.20
CA VAL A 59 5.86 -16.88 -27.55
C VAL A 59 4.94 -17.79 -26.72
N PRO A 60 5.18 -19.11 -26.56
CA PRO A 60 4.38 -19.95 -25.68
C PRO A 60 4.40 -19.49 -24.22
N LEU A 61 5.57 -19.09 -23.70
CA LEU A 61 5.70 -18.59 -22.34
C LEU A 61 4.89 -17.30 -22.13
N LEU A 62 4.96 -16.37 -23.07
CA LEU A 62 4.18 -15.13 -23.03
C LEU A 62 2.68 -15.41 -23.14
N ARG A 63 2.25 -16.34 -24.02
CA ARG A 63 0.84 -16.77 -24.08
C ARG A 63 0.37 -17.35 -22.75
N GLY A 64 1.18 -18.17 -22.10
CA GLY A 64 0.91 -18.65 -20.75
C GLY A 64 0.80 -17.52 -19.72
N ALA A 65 1.69 -16.53 -19.80
CA ALA A 65 1.64 -15.34 -18.95
C ALA A 65 0.39 -14.49 -19.19
N VAL A 66 -0.09 -14.36 -20.44
CA VAL A 66 -1.38 -13.72 -20.74
C VAL A 66 -2.51 -14.46 -20.05
N VAL A 67 -2.60 -15.79 -20.21
CA VAL A 67 -3.67 -16.58 -19.58
C VAL A 67 -3.62 -16.46 -18.05
N ALA A 68 -2.43 -16.50 -17.45
CA ALA A 68 -2.27 -16.27 -16.03
C ALA A 68 -2.76 -14.88 -15.61
N CYS A 69 -2.41 -13.82 -16.35
CA CYS A 69 -2.90 -12.47 -16.09
C CYS A 69 -4.42 -12.37 -16.22
N MET A 70 -5.02 -12.98 -17.23
CA MET A 70 -6.48 -13.02 -17.40
C MET A 70 -7.18 -13.69 -16.21
N VAL A 71 -6.65 -14.82 -15.73
CA VAL A 71 -7.22 -15.50 -14.55
C VAL A 71 -7.12 -14.59 -13.33
N MET A 72 -5.96 -13.98 -13.12
CA MET A 72 -5.77 -13.06 -12.00
C MET A 72 -6.65 -11.80 -12.11
N SER A 73 -6.83 -11.25 -13.31
CA SER A 73 -7.64 -10.05 -13.56
C SER A 73 -9.12 -10.30 -13.24
N VAL A 74 -9.64 -11.47 -13.62
CA VAL A 74 -11.01 -11.90 -13.31
C VAL A 74 -11.18 -12.10 -11.81
N ILE A 75 -10.20 -12.69 -11.12
CA ILE A 75 -10.23 -12.84 -9.66
C ILE A 75 -10.25 -11.47 -8.98
N VAL A 76 -9.41 -10.53 -9.42
CA VAL A 76 -9.36 -9.17 -8.88
C VAL A 76 -10.69 -8.45 -9.12
N LEU A 77 -11.22 -8.51 -10.34
CA LEU A 77 -12.50 -7.89 -10.66
C LEU A 77 -13.64 -8.50 -9.83
N ALA A 78 -13.68 -9.83 -9.71
CA ALA A 78 -14.68 -10.53 -8.90
C ALA A 78 -14.62 -10.10 -7.43
N GLU A 79 -13.43 -9.98 -6.85
CA GLU A 79 -13.25 -9.45 -5.48
C GLU A 79 -13.74 -8.01 -5.35
N LYS A 80 -13.37 -7.12 -6.27
CA LYS A 80 -13.79 -5.72 -6.22
C LYS A 80 -15.30 -5.55 -6.41
N VAL A 81 -15.91 -6.32 -7.32
CA VAL A 81 -17.36 -6.36 -7.50
C VAL A 81 -18.02 -6.92 -6.24
N PHE A 82 -17.52 -8.02 -5.68
CA PHE A 82 -18.06 -8.61 -4.46
C PHE A 82 -18.09 -7.63 -3.29
N LEU A 83 -16.95 -7.01 -2.97
CA LEU A 83 -16.87 -6.02 -1.88
C LEU A 83 -17.70 -4.77 -2.17
N GLY A 84 -17.71 -4.32 -3.42
CA GLY A 84 -18.52 -3.19 -3.87
C GLY A 84 -20.02 -3.45 -3.70
N VAL A 85 -20.50 -4.64 -4.10
CA VAL A 85 -21.90 -5.07 -3.94
C VAL A 85 -22.25 -5.18 -2.46
N VAL A 86 -21.41 -5.80 -1.64
CA VAL A 86 -21.65 -5.90 -0.18
C VAL A 86 -21.78 -4.50 0.43
N SER A 87 -20.84 -3.60 0.15
CA SER A 87 -20.90 -2.22 0.66
C SER A 87 -22.13 -1.47 0.15
N ALA A 88 -22.51 -1.63 -1.13
CA ALA A 88 -23.71 -1.03 -1.70
C ALA A 88 -24.99 -1.53 -1.04
N VAL A 89 -25.12 -2.85 -0.81
CA VAL A 89 -26.25 -3.48 -0.13
C VAL A 89 -26.35 -3.00 1.32
N VAL A 90 -25.23 -2.92 2.04
CA VAL A 90 -25.19 -2.40 3.42
C VAL A 90 -25.70 -0.95 3.47
N LYS A 91 -25.28 -0.11 2.53
CA LYS A 91 -25.72 1.28 2.41
C LYS A 91 -27.21 1.39 2.04
N LEU A 92 -27.67 0.61 1.06
CA LEU A 92 -29.05 0.59 0.57
C LEU A 92 -30.03 0.14 1.68
N LEU A 93 -29.69 -0.95 2.37
CA LEU A 93 -30.47 -1.48 3.50
C LEU A 93 -30.29 -0.66 4.78
N ARG A 94 -29.49 0.41 4.75
CA ARG A 94 -29.16 1.27 5.90
C ARG A 94 -28.71 0.45 7.12
N ARG A 95 -27.96 -0.63 6.90
CA ARG A 95 -27.39 -1.52 7.92
C ARG A 95 -26.18 -0.87 8.58
N ARG A 96 -26.39 0.30 9.17
CA ARG A 96 -25.34 1.02 9.91
C ARG A 96 -24.98 0.24 11.18
N PRO A 97 -23.70 0.26 11.61
CA PRO A 97 -23.30 -0.39 12.86
C PRO A 97 -24.18 -0.01 14.05
N SER A 98 -24.56 1.27 14.18
CA SER A 98 -25.42 1.76 15.27
C SER A 98 -26.86 1.24 15.27
N ARG A 99 -27.30 0.55 14.20
CA ARG A 99 -28.60 -0.13 14.15
C ARG A 99 -28.48 -1.64 14.37
N LEU A 100 -27.33 -2.21 14.04
CA LEU A 100 -27.07 -3.64 14.16
C LEU A 100 -26.58 -4.01 15.56
N TYR A 101 -25.86 -3.09 16.20
CA TYR A 101 -25.30 -3.27 17.52
C TYR A 101 -25.90 -2.25 18.46
N ARG A 102 -26.13 -2.68 19.70
CA ARG A 102 -26.52 -1.76 20.76
C ARG A 102 -25.33 -0.86 21.07
N CYS A 103 -25.53 0.45 20.99
CA CYS A 103 -24.51 1.45 21.24
C CYS A 103 -25.05 2.66 22.02
N ASP A 104 -26.11 2.42 22.80
CA ASP A 104 -26.69 3.44 23.67
C ASP A 104 -25.62 3.93 24.65
N PRO A 105 -25.58 5.23 24.98
CA PRO A 105 -24.66 5.76 25.98
C PRO A 105 -24.67 4.91 27.25
N VAL A 106 -23.49 4.75 27.87
CA VAL A 106 -23.40 4.11 29.19
C VAL A 106 -24.27 4.94 30.15
N VAL A 107 -25.27 4.30 30.77
CA VAL A 107 -26.30 4.98 31.56
C VAL A 107 -25.64 5.60 32.78
N VAL A 108 -25.78 6.92 32.91
CA VAL A 108 -25.50 7.66 34.14
C VAL A 108 -26.77 7.54 34.99
N GLU A 109 -26.74 6.78 36.08
CA GLU A 109 -27.79 6.89 37.10
C GLU A 109 -27.76 8.32 37.67
N ASP A 110 -28.92 8.88 38.07
CA ASP A 110 -29.04 10.28 38.52
C ASP A 110 -28.18 10.63 39.76
N ASP A 111 -27.56 9.62 40.39
CA ASP A 111 -26.52 9.79 41.40
C ASP A 111 -25.13 9.89 40.74
N ASP A 112 -24.52 11.08 40.81
CA ASP A 112 -23.23 11.40 40.17
C ASP A 112 -22.09 10.43 40.54
N GLU A 113 -22.13 9.80 41.72
CA GLU A 113 -21.10 8.88 42.19
C GLU A 113 -21.33 7.45 41.65
N ALA A 114 -22.56 6.95 41.71
CA ALA A 114 -22.95 5.67 41.13
C ALA A 114 -22.86 5.68 39.59
N GLY A 115 -23.24 6.81 38.97
CA GLY A 115 -23.15 7.04 37.53
C GLY A 115 -21.71 6.98 37.00
N ARG A 116 -20.72 7.50 37.74
CA ARG A 116 -19.29 7.37 37.36
C ARG A 116 -18.77 5.95 37.53
N ALA A 117 -19.27 5.22 38.52
CA ALA A 117 -18.86 3.83 38.77
C ALA A 117 -19.27 2.88 37.63
N SER A 118 -20.32 3.23 36.88
CA SER A 118 -20.79 2.48 35.71
C SER A 118 -19.85 2.54 34.50
N PHE A 119 -18.93 3.53 34.45
CA PHE A 119 -18.01 3.66 33.34
C PHE A 119 -16.87 2.64 33.46
N PRO A 120 -16.60 1.88 32.38
CA PRO A 120 -15.50 0.94 32.38
C PRO A 120 -14.16 1.67 32.39
N MET A 121 -13.14 1.03 32.98
CA MET A 121 -11.78 1.54 32.96
C MET A 121 -11.20 1.45 31.54
N VAL A 122 -10.77 2.57 30.99
CA VAL A 122 -10.18 2.65 29.64
C VAL A 122 -8.71 3.06 29.69
N LEU A 123 -7.86 2.23 29.09
CA LEU A 123 -6.47 2.55 28.80
C LEU A 123 -6.38 3.18 27.40
N VAL A 124 -5.71 4.32 27.27
CA VAL A 124 -5.36 4.93 25.99
C VAL A 124 -3.85 4.82 25.78
N GLN A 125 -3.41 3.97 24.86
CA GLN A 125 -2.00 3.75 24.56
C GLN A 125 -1.53 4.60 23.38
N ILE A 126 -0.38 5.24 23.55
CA ILE A 126 0.29 6.04 22.52
C ILE A 126 1.75 5.59 22.40
N PRO A 127 2.07 4.65 21.50
CA PRO A 127 3.45 4.30 21.20
C PRO A 127 4.15 5.43 20.45
N MET A 128 5.36 5.77 20.88
CA MET A 128 6.20 6.82 20.29
C MET A 128 7.62 6.32 20.03
N TYR A 129 8.19 6.78 18.92
CA TYR A 129 9.59 6.70 18.56
C TYR A 129 10.06 7.95 17.76
N ASN A 130 10.75 8.86 18.45
CA ASN A 130 11.37 10.06 17.88
C ASN A 130 10.41 11.03 17.15
N GLU A 131 9.10 11.06 17.46
CA GLU A 131 8.12 11.93 16.80
C GLU A 131 8.05 13.35 17.40
N LYS A 132 9.14 14.10 17.23
CA LYS A 132 9.29 15.47 17.70
C LYS A 132 8.19 16.42 17.20
N GLU A 133 7.69 16.22 16.00
CA GLU A 133 6.78 17.13 15.31
C GLU A 133 5.32 16.98 15.77
N VAL A 134 4.94 15.80 16.29
CA VAL A 134 3.55 15.45 16.54
C VAL A 134 3.23 15.05 17.99
N TYR A 135 4.23 14.83 18.85
CA TYR A 135 4.01 14.36 20.23
C TYR A 135 3.02 15.22 21.05
N GLN A 136 3.09 16.56 20.95
CA GLN A 136 2.18 17.45 21.69
C GLN A 136 0.73 17.33 21.21
N LEU A 137 0.55 17.14 19.90
CA LEU A 137 -0.76 17.04 19.30
C LEU A 137 -1.44 15.72 19.68
N SER A 138 -0.71 14.60 19.61
CA SER A 138 -1.25 13.28 19.95
C SER A 138 -1.50 13.11 21.44
N ILE A 139 -0.52 13.42 22.31
CA ILE A 139 -0.71 13.35 23.77
C ILE A 139 -1.85 14.27 24.19
N GLY A 140 -1.86 15.50 23.67
CA GLY A 140 -2.91 16.46 23.95
C GLY A 140 -4.28 15.98 23.50
N ALA A 141 -4.41 15.34 22.33
CA ALA A 141 -5.69 14.83 21.84
C ALA A 141 -6.20 13.67 22.70
N ALA A 142 -5.33 12.74 23.10
CA ALA A 142 -5.68 11.65 24.00
C ALA A 142 -6.10 12.16 25.39
N CYS A 143 -5.38 13.14 25.95
CA CYS A 143 -5.71 13.72 27.26
C CYS A 143 -6.99 14.58 27.27
N ARG A 144 -7.52 14.93 26.09
CA ARG A 144 -8.78 15.69 25.93
C ARG A 144 -9.99 14.80 25.62
N LEU A 145 -9.84 13.48 25.65
CA LEU A 145 -10.96 12.56 25.51
C LEU A 145 -11.95 12.77 26.65
N THR A 146 -13.23 12.86 26.29
CA THR A 146 -14.33 12.99 27.24
C THR A 146 -14.63 11.63 27.84
N TRP A 147 -14.12 11.41 29.05
CA TRP A 147 -14.33 10.22 29.88
C TRP A 147 -14.12 10.60 31.35
N PRO A 148 -14.72 9.92 32.34
CA PRO A 148 -14.42 10.19 33.74
C PRO A 148 -12.92 10.04 34.02
N ALA A 149 -12.33 11.04 34.68
CA ALA A 149 -10.87 11.16 34.83
C ALA A 149 -10.27 10.03 35.69
N ASP A 150 -11.03 9.51 36.65
CA ASP A 150 -10.71 8.34 37.47
C ASP A 150 -10.85 7.01 36.70
N ARG A 151 -11.57 7.03 35.57
CA ARG A 151 -11.79 5.87 34.68
C ARG A 151 -10.95 5.88 33.41
N LEU A 152 -10.08 6.87 33.24
CA LEU A 152 -9.21 7.04 32.07
C LEU A 152 -7.73 6.98 32.47
N ILE A 153 -6.95 6.15 31.78
CA ILE A 153 -5.50 6.12 31.92
C ILE A 153 -4.87 6.39 30.56
N VAL A 154 -4.07 7.44 30.41
CA VAL A 154 -3.30 7.71 29.19
C VAL A 154 -1.89 7.18 29.39
N GLN A 155 -1.51 6.15 28.64
CA GLN A 155 -0.19 5.54 28.69
C GLN A 155 0.63 5.91 27.45
N VAL A 156 1.65 6.75 27.65
CA VAL A 156 2.62 7.11 26.62
C VAL A 156 3.80 6.16 26.71
N LEU A 157 4.01 5.39 25.66
CA LEU A 157 5.03 4.35 25.57
C LEU A 157 6.18 4.83 24.68
N ASP A 158 7.20 5.46 25.27
CA ASP A 158 8.26 6.14 24.53
C ASP A 158 9.51 5.26 24.34
N ASP A 159 9.71 4.87 23.09
CA ASP A 159 10.81 4.05 22.59
C ASP A 159 11.93 4.90 21.95
N SER A 160 11.82 6.24 22.03
CA SER A 160 12.75 7.19 21.40
C SER A 160 14.21 6.88 21.73
N THR A 161 15.11 7.28 20.84
CA THR A 161 16.56 7.22 21.08
C THR A 161 17.17 8.60 21.19
N ASP A 162 16.49 9.62 20.68
CA ASP A 162 16.88 11.02 20.85
C ASP A 162 16.51 11.50 22.26
N ALA A 163 17.53 11.90 23.04
CA ALA A 163 17.38 12.38 24.40
C ALA A 163 16.55 13.67 24.49
N ILE A 164 16.62 14.54 23.47
CA ILE A 164 15.84 15.78 23.42
C ILE A 164 14.37 15.43 23.26
N VAL A 165 14.04 14.49 22.35
CA VAL A 165 12.65 14.08 22.13
C VAL A 165 12.07 13.41 23.37
N LYS A 166 12.81 12.50 24.03
CA LYS A 166 12.37 11.91 25.31
C LYS A 166 12.02 12.94 26.35
N GLU A 167 12.88 13.94 26.50
CA GLU A 167 12.68 14.99 27.50
C GLU A 167 11.45 15.86 27.17
N LEU A 168 11.21 16.13 25.89
CA LEU A 168 10.01 16.85 25.44
C LEU A 168 8.72 16.05 25.72
N VAL A 169 8.72 14.76 25.39
CA VAL A 169 7.58 13.86 25.63
C VAL A 169 7.30 13.74 27.13
N ARG A 170 8.34 13.55 27.96
CA ARG A 170 8.23 13.49 29.42
C ARG A 170 7.61 14.76 30.00
N LYS A 171 8.12 15.94 29.61
CA LYS A 171 7.59 17.24 30.06
C LYS A 171 6.13 17.45 29.67
N GLU A 172 5.74 17.00 28.48
CA GLU A 172 4.36 17.07 28.03
C GLU A 172 3.44 16.18 28.87
N CYS A 173 3.86 14.96 29.19
CA CYS A 173 3.13 14.07 30.09
C CYS A 173 2.97 14.69 31.49
N GLU A 174 4.04 15.24 32.06
CA GLU A 174 4.01 15.93 33.36
C GLU A 174 3.08 17.15 33.35
N ARG A 175 3.04 17.89 32.24
CA ARG A 175 2.14 19.04 32.08
C ARG A 175 0.68 18.63 32.14
N TRP A 176 0.30 17.51 31.54
CA TRP A 176 -1.06 16.96 31.63
C TRP A 176 -1.35 16.33 32.99
N GLY A 177 -0.36 15.67 33.60
CA GLY A 177 -0.45 15.20 34.98
C GLY A 177 -0.78 16.31 35.98
N LYS A 178 -0.13 17.47 35.85
CA LYS A 178 -0.42 18.67 36.67
C LYS A 178 -1.83 19.25 36.45
N LYS A 179 -2.49 18.90 35.35
CA LYS A 179 -3.89 19.26 35.07
C LYS A 179 -4.90 18.24 35.60
N GLY A 180 -4.45 17.23 36.36
CA GLY A 180 -5.30 16.21 36.95
C GLY A 180 -5.64 15.03 36.03
N ILE A 181 -5.00 14.93 34.85
CA ILE A 181 -5.18 13.77 33.96
C ILE A 181 -4.23 12.65 34.39
N ASN A 182 -4.72 11.43 34.47
CA ASN A 182 -3.90 10.26 34.81
C ASN A 182 -3.05 9.82 33.61
N VAL A 183 -1.91 10.49 33.42
CA VAL A 183 -0.93 10.17 32.37
C VAL A 183 0.23 9.36 32.96
N LYS A 184 0.56 8.25 32.31
CA LYS A 184 1.72 7.39 32.61
C LYS A 184 2.72 7.48 31.47
N TYR A 185 3.92 7.97 31.76
CA TYR A 185 5.03 7.99 30.83
C TYR A 185 5.94 6.80 31.12
N GLU A 186 6.06 5.91 30.14
CA GLU A 186 6.78 4.65 30.27
C GLU A 186 7.90 4.56 29.23
N THR A 187 9.03 4.02 29.65
CA THR A 187 10.17 3.74 28.77
C THR A 187 10.69 2.34 29.07
N ARG A 188 11.43 1.76 28.12
CA ARG A 188 12.10 0.47 28.27
C ARG A 188 13.57 0.53 27.85
N LYS A 189 14.34 -0.48 28.24
CA LYS A 189 15.80 -0.53 28.07
C LYS A 189 16.23 -0.85 26.65
N ASP A 190 15.58 -1.82 26.03
CA ASP A 190 15.82 -2.23 24.64
C ASP A 190 14.56 -2.04 23.80
N ARG A 191 14.74 -2.09 22.48
CA ARG A 191 13.66 -1.91 21.50
C ARG A 191 13.30 -3.22 20.82
N ALA A 192 13.47 -4.35 21.51
CA ALA A 192 13.13 -5.65 20.97
C ALA A 192 11.65 -5.68 20.58
N GLY A 193 11.37 -6.14 19.36
CA GLY A 193 10.02 -6.22 18.82
C GLY A 193 9.37 -4.88 18.46
N TYR A 194 10.13 -3.77 18.41
CA TYR A 194 9.65 -2.44 18.02
C TYR A 194 8.30 -2.09 18.68
N LYS A 195 7.30 -1.63 17.91
CA LYS A 195 5.98 -1.26 18.42
C LYS A 195 5.32 -2.40 19.19
N ALA A 196 5.29 -3.63 18.66
CA ALA A 196 4.67 -4.78 19.31
C ALA A 196 5.26 -5.06 20.69
N GLY A 197 6.60 -5.04 20.80
CA GLY A 197 7.29 -5.22 22.07
C GLY A 197 7.01 -4.09 23.06
N ASN A 198 6.90 -2.86 22.58
CA ASN A 198 6.60 -1.69 23.41
C ASN A 198 5.17 -1.78 23.99
N LEU A 199 4.19 -2.13 23.14
CA LEU A 199 2.81 -2.38 23.56
C LEU A 199 2.71 -3.54 24.55
N ARG A 200 3.42 -4.64 24.31
CA ARG A 200 3.50 -5.81 25.20
C ARG A 200 4.01 -5.43 26.59
N GLU A 201 5.05 -4.61 26.68
CA GLU A 201 5.58 -4.15 27.97
C GLU A 201 4.61 -3.18 28.67
N GLY A 202 3.96 -2.30 27.91
CA GLY A 202 2.90 -1.42 28.42
C GLY A 202 1.74 -2.18 29.07
N MET A 203 1.31 -3.29 28.46
CA MET A 203 0.23 -4.14 28.98
C MET A 203 0.59 -4.87 30.29
N ARG A 204 1.89 -5.04 30.60
CA ARG A 204 2.34 -5.72 31.83
C ARG A 204 2.29 -4.84 33.08
N ARG A 205 2.11 -3.52 32.93
CA ARG A 205 2.10 -2.60 34.06
C ARG A 205 0.91 -2.88 34.98
N GLY A 206 1.14 -2.84 36.30
CA GLY A 206 0.11 -3.22 37.29
C GLY A 206 -1.18 -2.41 37.19
N TYR A 207 -1.09 -1.11 36.87
CA TYR A 207 -2.26 -0.24 36.70
C TYR A 207 -3.10 -0.57 35.45
N VAL A 208 -2.61 -1.39 34.52
CA VAL A 208 -3.37 -1.84 33.34
C VAL A 208 -4.26 -3.03 33.67
N GLN A 209 -4.02 -3.73 34.79
CA GLN A 209 -4.76 -4.94 35.13
C GLN A 209 -6.25 -4.68 35.42
N GLY A 210 -6.60 -3.47 35.87
CA GLY A 210 -7.98 -3.06 36.09
C GLY A 210 -8.69 -2.49 34.86
N CYS A 211 -8.03 -2.39 33.70
CA CYS A 211 -8.63 -1.83 32.49
C CYS A 211 -9.47 -2.86 31.73
N GLU A 212 -10.66 -2.49 31.30
CA GLU A 212 -11.54 -3.37 30.50
C GLU A 212 -11.31 -3.17 29.01
N PHE A 213 -11.00 -1.93 28.61
CA PHE A 213 -10.81 -1.55 27.21
C PHE A 213 -9.47 -0.85 26.98
N VAL A 214 -8.91 -1.05 25.79
CA VAL A 214 -7.65 -0.44 25.34
C VAL A 214 -7.90 0.29 24.02
N ALA A 215 -7.87 1.62 24.05
CA ALA A 215 -7.82 2.46 22.87
C ALA A 215 -6.37 2.70 22.45
N MET A 216 -6.08 2.63 21.15
CA MET A 216 -4.72 2.74 20.63
C MET A 216 -4.62 3.84 19.58
N PHE A 217 -3.64 4.72 19.73
CA PHE A 217 -3.37 5.80 18.77
C PHE A 217 -1.88 5.92 18.49
N ASP A 218 -1.50 5.86 17.21
CA ASP A 218 -0.15 6.23 16.79
C ASP A 218 0.14 7.71 17.08
N ALA A 219 1.43 8.07 17.16
CA ALA A 219 1.90 9.39 17.57
C ALA A 219 1.43 10.56 16.69
N ASP A 220 0.91 10.33 15.48
CA ASP A 220 0.33 11.34 14.58
C ASP A 220 -1.20 11.44 14.63
N PHE A 221 -1.86 10.60 15.44
CA PHE A 221 -3.32 10.53 15.50
C PHE A 221 -3.91 11.49 16.53
N GLN A 222 -5.01 12.11 16.14
CA GLN A 222 -5.74 13.08 16.97
C GLN A 222 -7.22 12.66 17.04
N PRO A 223 -7.60 11.82 18.03
CA PRO A 223 -9.00 11.46 18.22
C PRO A 223 -9.85 12.67 18.61
N PRO A 224 -11.11 12.74 18.15
CA PRO A 224 -12.04 13.75 18.64
C PRO A 224 -12.36 13.51 20.13
N PRO A 225 -12.70 14.55 20.92
CA PRO A 225 -12.99 14.41 22.35
C PRO A 225 -14.05 13.34 22.67
N ASP A 226 -15.08 13.22 21.83
CA ASP A 226 -16.18 12.28 21.99
C ASP A 226 -15.90 10.86 21.48
N PHE A 227 -14.65 10.54 21.12
CA PHE A 227 -14.28 9.25 20.53
C PHE A 227 -14.67 8.06 21.42
N LEU A 228 -14.36 8.09 22.72
CA LEU A 228 -14.68 6.99 23.63
C LEU A 228 -16.18 6.84 23.85
N LEU A 229 -16.90 7.96 23.99
CA LEU A 229 -18.37 7.98 24.10
C LEU A 229 -19.05 7.34 22.89
N LYS A 230 -18.45 7.41 21.70
CA LYS A 230 -19.00 6.82 20.47
C LYS A 230 -18.52 5.40 20.16
N THR A 231 -17.49 4.90 20.86
CA THR A 231 -16.87 3.60 20.56
C THR A 231 -17.05 2.58 21.68
N VAL A 232 -16.81 2.96 22.94
CA VAL A 232 -16.89 2.06 24.10
C VAL A 232 -18.28 1.43 24.27
N PRO A 233 -19.42 2.14 24.06
CA PRO A 233 -20.74 1.52 24.18
C PRO A 233 -20.96 0.28 23.30
N PHE A 234 -20.35 0.23 22.10
CA PHE A 234 -20.42 -0.97 21.26
C PHE A 234 -19.82 -2.19 21.96
N LEU A 235 -18.73 -2.02 22.71
CA LEU A 235 -18.09 -3.13 23.42
C LEU A 235 -18.82 -3.48 24.72
N VAL A 236 -19.32 -2.48 25.45
CA VAL A 236 -20.08 -2.71 26.69
C VAL A 236 -21.32 -3.57 26.44
N HIS A 237 -22.11 -3.21 25.43
CA HIS A 237 -23.40 -3.85 25.19
C HIS A 237 -23.32 -5.13 24.36
N ASN A 238 -22.19 -5.43 23.73
CA ASN A 238 -22.05 -6.57 22.83
C ASN A 238 -20.84 -7.43 23.24
N PRO A 239 -21.04 -8.44 24.11
CA PRO A 239 -19.95 -9.21 24.71
C PRO A 239 -19.06 -9.95 23.72
N ARG A 240 -19.56 -10.30 22.51
CA ARG A 240 -18.78 -10.97 21.46
C ARG A 240 -17.90 -10.03 20.63
N LEU A 241 -18.10 -8.71 20.74
CA LEU A 241 -17.26 -7.74 20.06
C LEU A 241 -15.93 -7.61 20.80
N ALA A 242 -14.84 -7.80 20.04
CA ALA A 242 -13.47 -7.63 20.50
C ALA A 242 -12.89 -6.27 20.10
N LEU A 243 -13.25 -5.76 18.92
CA LEU A 243 -12.65 -4.58 18.32
C LEU A 243 -13.72 -3.69 17.70
N VAL A 244 -13.63 -2.40 18.03
CA VAL A 244 -14.27 -1.30 17.29
C VAL A 244 -13.18 -0.52 16.55
N GLN A 245 -13.17 -0.57 15.23
CA GLN A 245 -12.25 0.20 14.39
C GLN A 245 -12.97 1.42 13.81
N THR A 246 -12.30 2.58 13.82
CA THR A 246 -12.83 3.81 13.24
C THR A 246 -12.07 4.22 11.99
N ARG A 247 -12.55 5.25 11.30
CA ARG A 247 -11.98 5.72 10.03
C ARG A 247 -10.89 6.75 10.25
N TRP A 248 -9.89 6.74 9.37
CA TRP A 248 -8.87 7.80 9.34
C TRP A 248 -9.32 8.98 8.47
N GLU A 249 -9.02 10.19 8.93
CA GLU A 249 -9.22 11.44 8.19
C GLU A 249 -7.89 12.15 8.01
N PHE A 250 -7.49 12.34 6.76
CA PHE A 250 -6.15 12.81 6.43
C PHE A 250 -6.08 14.34 6.38
N VAL A 251 -5.26 14.91 7.26
CA VAL A 251 -5.15 16.38 7.40
C VAL A 251 -4.34 17.06 6.30
N ASN A 252 -3.46 16.31 5.63
CA ASN A 252 -2.52 16.79 4.60
C ASN A 252 -2.79 16.21 3.20
N ALA A 253 -3.99 15.66 2.96
CA ALA A 253 -4.37 15.11 1.65
C ALA A 253 -4.35 16.15 0.50
N ASN A 254 -4.35 17.44 0.83
CA ASN A 254 -4.28 18.53 -0.14
C ASN A 254 -2.89 19.16 -0.26
N ASP A 255 -1.88 18.64 0.45
CA ASP A 255 -0.56 19.29 0.53
C ASP A 255 0.28 19.01 -0.72
N CYS A 256 0.19 17.82 -1.31
CA CYS A 256 0.84 17.52 -2.59
C CYS A 256 0.12 16.39 -3.35
N LEU A 257 0.53 16.17 -4.60
CA LEU A 257 -0.05 15.12 -5.45
C LEU A 257 0.11 13.72 -4.82
N LEU A 258 1.25 13.45 -4.19
CA LEU A 258 1.54 12.17 -3.54
C LEU A 258 0.55 11.89 -2.39
N THR A 259 0.27 12.86 -1.51
CA THR A 259 -0.70 12.67 -0.42
C THR A 259 -2.12 12.58 -0.96
N ARG A 260 -2.44 13.24 -2.08
CA ARG A 260 -3.73 13.10 -2.73
C ARG A 260 -3.96 11.71 -3.33
N MET A 261 -2.94 11.12 -3.98
CA MET A 261 -3.00 9.76 -4.50
C MET A 261 -3.17 8.73 -3.38
N GLN A 262 -2.44 8.91 -2.27
CA GLN A 262 -2.56 8.05 -1.09
C GLN A 262 -3.96 8.08 -0.49
N GLU A 263 -4.58 9.25 -0.40
CA GLU A 263 -5.97 9.36 0.06
C GLU A 263 -6.90 8.54 -0.83
N MET A 264 -6.76 8.58 -2.15
CA MET A 264 -7.59 7.79 -3.06
C MET A 264 -7.50 6.29 -2.75
N SER A 265 -6.29 5.77 -2.54
CA SER A 265 -6.03 4.37 -2.16
C SER A 265 -6.62 4.01 -0.80
N MET A 266 -6.43 4.87 0.20
CA MET A 266 -6.90 4.63 1.56
C MET A 266 -8.43 4.77 1.71
N ASP A 267 -9.06 5.68 0.98
CA ASP A 267 -10.52 5.86 1.07
C ASP A 267 -11.29 4.66 0.52
N TYR A 268 -10.78 3.99 -0.52
CA TYR A 268 -11.35 2.71 -0.97
C TYR A 268 -11.25 1.64 0.12
N HIS A 269 -10.06 1.49 0.72
CA HIS A 269 -9.83 0.56 1.83
C HIS A 269 -10.84 0.77 2.98
N PHE A 270 -11.04 2.02 3.40
CA PHE A 270 -11.95 2.34 4.51
C PHE A 270 -13.44 2.25 4.15
N LYS A 271 -13.84 2.80 2.99
CA LYS A 271 -15.26 2.92 2.63
C LYS A 271 -15.85 1.67 1.97
N VAL A 272 -14.99 0.73 1.56
CA VAL A 272 -15.41 -0.49 0.88
C VAL A 272 -14.87 -1.71 1.60
N GLU A 273 -13.54 -1.88 1.70
CA GLU A 273 -12.95 -3.13 2.21
C GLU A 273 -13.26 -3.37 3.70
N GLN A 274 -13.12 -2.36 4.56
CA GLN A 274 -13.42 -2.52 6.00
C GLN A 274 -14.91 -2.64 6.27
N GLU A 275 -15.74 -1.86 5.57
CA GLU A 275 -17.20 -1.93 5.69
C GLU A 275 -17.73 -3.31 5.27
N ALA A 276 -17.25 -3.83 4.14
CA ALA A 276 -17.61 -5.15 3.65
C ALA A 276 -17.14 -6.26 4.59
N GLY A 277 -15.87 -6.23 5.03
CA GLY A 277 -15.33 -7.23 5.97
C GLY A 277 -16.05 -7.24 7.32
N SER A 278 -16.36 -6.05 7.86
CA SER A 278 -17.15 -5.91 9.08
C SER A 278 -18.57 -6.47 8.92
N SER A 279 -19.20 -6.30 7.77
CA SER A 279 -20.61 -6.67 7.56
C SER A 279 -20.80 -8.14 7.16
N LEU A 280 -19.84 -8.73 6.46
CA LEU A 280 -19.93 -10.09 5.92
C LEU A 280 -19.50 -11.15 6.92
N CYS A 281 -18.37 -10.93 7.61
CA CYS A 281 -17.69 -11.96 8.42
C CYS A 281 -17.30 -11.48 9.82
N ASN A 282 -17.68 -10.24 10.18
CA ASN A 282 -17.22 -9.58 11.41
C ASN A 282 -15.69 -9.68 11.56
N PHE A 283 -14.97 -9.54 10.44
CA PHE A 283 -13.52 -9.64 10.39
C PHE A 283 -12.93 -8.73 9.31
N PHE A 284 -11.91 -8.00 9.71
CA PHE A 284 -11.02 -7.21 8.87
C PHE A 284 -9.70 -7.06 9.63
N GLY A 285 -8.62 -6.70 8.93
CA GLY A 285 -7.34 -6.43 9.59
C GLY A 285 -7.45 -5.16 10.43
N TYR A 286 -7.04 -5.23 11.70
CA TYR A 286 -6.86 -4.04 12.53
C TYR A 286 -5.77 -3.15 11.92
N ASN A 287 -6.00 -1.83 11.88
CA ASN A 287 -5.08 -0.90 11.21
C ASN A 287 -3.92 -0.42 12.10
N GLY A 288 -3.78 -1.00 13.29
CA GLY A 288 -2.75 -0.64 14.25
C GLY A 288 -3.02 0.62 15.07
N THR A 289 -4.09 1.36 14.78
CA THR A 289 -4.46 2.63 15.44
C THR A 289 -5.94 2.99 15.18
N ALA A 290 -6.46 3.95 15.95
CA ALA A 290 -7.83 4.45 15.87
C ALA A 290 -8.89 3.36 16.10
N GLY A 291 -8.59 2.41 16.99
CA GLY A 291 -9.53 1.39 17.43
C GLY A 291 -9.50 1.17 18.94
N VAL A 292 -10.58 0.59 19.44
CA VAL A 292 -10.76 0.20 20.84
C VAL A 292 -10.91 -1.31 20.92
N TRP A 293 -10.05 -1.93 21.71
CA TRP A 293 -10.03 -3.36 21.97
C TRP A 293 -10.61 -3.68 23.34
N ARG A 294 -11.32 -4.81 23.45
CA ARG A 294 -11.54 -5.48 24.73
C ARG A 294 -10.21 -6.05 25.23
N ARG A 295 -9.76 -5.63 26.41
CA ARG A 295 -8.46 -6.01 26.97
C ARG A 295 -8.32 -7.53 27.10
N GLN A 296 -9.36 -8.19 27.61
CA GLN A 296 -9.42 -9.65 27.74
C GLN A 296 -9.08 -10.37 26.41
N VAL A 297 -9.52 -9.83 25.27
CA VAL A 297 -9.28 -10.47 23.97
C VAL A 297 -7.82 -10.34 23.55
N ILE A 298 -7.17 -9.23 23.91
CA ILE A 298 -5.73 -9.08 23.71
C ILE A 298 -5.00 -10.20 24.47
N ASP A 299 -5.36 -10.43 25.73
CA ASP A 299 -4.74 -11.46 26.57
C ASP A 299 -5.02 -12.87 26.07
N GLU A 300 -6.28 -13.20 25.78
CA GLU A 300 -6.69 -14.51 25.26
C GLU A 300 -6.05 -14.86 23.92
N SER A 301 -5.75 -13.84 23.11
CA SER A 301 -5.07 -14.05 21.84
C SER A 301 -3.57 -14.31 22.01
N GLY A 302 -3.00 -14.10 23.21
CA GLY A 302 -1.56 -14.21 23.48
C GLY A 302 -0.81 -12.87 23.48
N GLY A 303 -1.53 -11.74 23.49
CA GLY A 303 -0.94 -10.40 23.53
C GLY A 303 -0.39 -9.91 22.18
N TRP A 304 0.48 -8.90 22.25
CA TRP A 304 1.17 -8.33 21.08
C TRP A 304 2.40 -9.15 20.71
N GLU A 305 2.40 -9.71 19.50
CA GLU A 305 3.45 -10.57 18.98
C GLU A 305 4.29 -9.81 17.94
N ASP A 306 5.61 -9.93 18.04
CA ASP A 306 6.61 -9.27 17.20
C ASP A 306 7.15 -10.14 16.06
N ARG A 307 6.46 -11.24 15.75
CA ARG A 307 6.87 -12.22 14.73
C ARG A 307 6.87 -11.69 13.29
N THR A 308 6.19 -10.57 13.03
CA THR A 308 6.17 -9.85 11.76
C THR A 308 6.09 -8.34 12.00
N THR A 309 6.27 -7.54 10.95
CA THR A 309 6.03 -6.08 10.95
C THR A 309 4.54 -5.68 10.83
N ALA A 310 3.62 -6.63 11.02
CA ALA A 310 2.17 -6.43 10.98
C ALA A 310 1.54 -6.97 12.27
N GLU A 311 2.01 -6.49 13.42
CA GLU A 311 1.59 -6.93 14.76
C GLU A 311 0.09 -6.72 15.02
N ASP A 312 -0.45 -5.68 14.40
CA ASP A 312 -1.85 -5.28 14.44
C ASP A 312 -2.76 -6.32 13.78
N MET A 313 -2.38 -6.75 12.58
CA MET A 313 -3.08 -7.74 11.81
C MET A 313 -2.90 -9.14 12.37
N ASP A 314 -1.73 -9.42 12.95
CA ASP A 314 -1.46 -10.67 13.66
C ASP A 314 -2.42 -10.85 14.85
N LEU A 315 -2.56 -9.82 15.70
CA LEU A 315 -3.52 -9.83 16.80
C LEU A 315 -4.97 -9.97 16.30
N ALA A 316 -5.34 -9.22 15.26
CA ALA A 316 -6.66 -9.32 14.65
C ALA A 316 -6.94 -10.72 14.10
N LEU A 317 -5.98 -11.34 13.44
CA LEU A 317 -6.11 -12.69 12.92
C LEU A 317 -6.32 -13.69 14.06
N ARG A 318 -5.45 -13.69 15.08
CA ARG A 318 -5.56 -14.59 16.23
C ARG A 318 -6.89 -14.43 16.97
N ALA A 319 -7.32 -13.21 17.27
CA ALA A 319 -8.61 -12.94 17.88
C ALA A 319 -9.77 -13.46 16.99
N GLY A 320 -9.70 -13.20 15.67
CA GLY A 320 -10.68 -13.69 14.70
C GLY A 320 -10.75 -15.22 14.64
N LEU A 321 -9.61 -15.92 14.75
CA LEU A 321 -9.52 -17.39 14.79
C LEU A 321 -10.05 -17.98 16.11
N LEU A 322 -10.08 -17.20 17.19
CA LEU A 322 -10.75 -17.56 18.44
C LEU A 322 -12.27 -17.35 18.40
N GLY A 323 -12.81 -16.82 17.30
CA GLY A 323 -14.25 -16.61 17.10
C GLY A 323 -14.73 -15.21 17.46
N TRP A 324 -13.84 -14.30 17.85
CA TRP A 324 -14.20 -12.92 18.18
C TRP A 324 -14.68 -12.14 16.93
N GLU A 325 -15.56 -11.17 17.19
CA GLU A 325 -16.20 -10.33 16.18
C GLU A 325 -15.66 -8.90 16.20
N PHE A 326 -15.48 -8.31 15.02
CA PHE A 326 -15.05 -6.93 14.85
C PHE A 326 -16.14 -6.09 14.18
N VAL A 327 -16.19 -4.81 14.55
CA VAL A 327 -17.07 -3.83 13.95
C VAL A 327 -16.28 -2.61 13.44
N TYR A 328 -16.58 -2.20 12.22
CA TYR A 328 -16.04 -0.97 11.62
C TYR A 328 -17.07 0.15 11.67
N VAL A 329 -16.74 1.27 12.32
CA VAL A 329 -17.62 2.43 12.49
C VAL A 329 -17.09 3.61 11.68
N GLY A 330 -17.36 3.60 10.37
CA GLY A 330 -16.84 4.58 9.42
C GLY A 330 -17.35 6.03 9.59
N SER A 331 -18.36 6.26 10.44
CA SER A 331 -18.87 7.59 10.78
C SER A 331 -18.00 8.32 11.80
N ILE A 332 -17.20 7.60 12.59
CA ILE A 332 -16.26 8.18 13.54
C ILE A 332 -14.93 8.32 12.81
N LYS A 333 -14.39 9.54 12.83
CA LYS A 333 -13.16 9.88 12.11
C LYS A 333 -12.09 10.33 13.10
N VAL A 334 -10.89 9.81 12.93
CA VAL A 334 -9.70 10.21 13.68
C VAL A 334 -8.71 10.85 12.73
N LYS A 335 -8.25 12.05 13.06
CA LYS A 335 -7.33 12.80 12.20
C LYS A 335 -5.94 12.16 12.24
N SER A 336 -5.29 12.04 11.08
CA SER A 336 -3.93 11.52 10.93
C SER A 336 -3.19 12.16 9.76
N GLU A 337 -1.87 11.97 9.70
CA GLU A 337 -1.01 12.51 8.64
C GLU A 337 -0.60 11.42 7.64
N LEU A 338 -0.69 11.71 6.34
CA LEU A 338 -0.13 10.86 5.29
C LEU A 338 1.38 11.12 5.13
N PRO A 339 2.20 10.11 4.80
CA PRO A 339 3.59 10.32 4.41
C PRO A 339 3.73 11.34 3.26
N SER A 340 4.31 12.49 3.55
CA SER A 340 4.46 13.58 2.58
C SER A 340 5.65 13.38 1.62
N THR A 341 6.59 12.48 1.95
CA THR A 341 7.77 12.18 1.12
C THR A 341 7.68 10.78 0.51
N LEU A 342 8.21 10.60 -0.70
CA LEU A 342 8.20 9.30 -1.40
C LEU A 342 8.96 8.23 -0.61
N LYS A 343 10.11 8.58 0.01
CA LYS A 343 10.89 7.67 0.85
C LYS A 343 10.09 7.13 2.04
N ALA A 344 9.36 8.01 2.74
CA ALA A 344 8.51 7.61 3.87
C ALA A 344 7.35 6.74 3.41
N TYR A 345 6.70 7.12 2.30
CA TYR A 345 5.60 6.35 1.72
C TYR A 345 6.05 4.94 1.27
N ARG A 346 7.18 4.81 0.56
CA ARG A 346 7.73 3.51 0.15
C ARG A 346 8.04 2.61 1.33
N SER A 347 8.61 3.16 2.40
CA SER A 347 8.91 2.41 3.62
C SER A 347 7.63 1.90 4.28
N GLN A 348 6.57 2.71 4.30
CA GLN A 348 5.25 2.30 4.79
C GLN A 348 4.65 1.18 3.91
N GLN A 349 4.64 1.35 2.58
CA GLN A 349 4.11 0.37 1.64
C GLN A 349 4.87 -0.96 1.68
N HIS A 350 6.18 -0.91 1.90
CA HIS A 350 7.00 -2.09 2.12
C HIS A 350 6.51 -2.88 3.35
N ARG A 351 6.36 -2.22 4.52
CA ARG A 351 5.86 -2.88 5.74
C ARG A 351 4.46 -3.44 5.54
N TRP A 352 3.55 -2.66 4.94
CA TRP A 352 2.15 -3.03 4.72
C TRP A 352 1.94 -4.16 3.70
N SER A 353 2.95 -4.48 2.89
CA SER A 353 2.90 -5.59 1.92
C SER A 353 3.72 -6.80 2.39
N CYS A 354 4.89 -6.55 2.97
CA CYS A 354 5.81 -7.57 3.46
C CYS A 354 5.28 -8.27 4.71
N GLY A 355 4.90 -7.50 5.74
CA GLY A 355 4.41 -8.03 7.01
C GLY A 355 3.22 -8.98 6.82
N PRO A 356 2.18 -8.58 6.08
CA PRO A 356 1.01 -9.44 5.84
C PRO A 356 1.30 -10.68 4.97
N ALA A 357 2.22 -10.61 4.02
CA ALA A 357 2.65 -11.78 3.25
C ALA A 357 3.37 -12.80 4.14
N LEU A 358 4.27 -12.33 5.00
CA LEU A 358 4.96 -13.16 5.99
C LEU A 358 3.98 -13.74 7.02
N LEU A 359 3.03 -12.92 7.49
CA LEU A 359 1.98 -13.35 8.41
C LEU A 359 1.15 -14.47 7.82
N PHE A 360 0.70 -14.31 6.56
CA PHE A 360 -0.07 -15.35 5.88
C PHE A 360 0.69 -16.66 5.79
N LYS A 361 1.97 -16.61 5.40
CA LYS A 361 2.85 -17.79 5.34
C LYS A 361 2.92 -18.50 6.70
N LYS A 362 3.16 -17.74 7.79
CA LYS A 362 3.31 -18.30 9.14
C LYS A 362 1.99 -18.86 9.69
N MET A 363 0.88 -18.18 9.45
CA MET A 363 -0.43 -18.49 10.04
C MET A 363 -1.31 -19.38 9.15
N PHE A 364 -0.88 -19.74 7.94
CA PHE A 364 -1.69 -20.48 6.97
C PHE A 364 -2.34 -21.74 7.56
N TRP A 365 -1.53 -22.58 8.20
CA TRP A 365 -2.01 -23.81 8.82
C TRP A 365 -2.88 -23.57 10.04
N GLU A 366 -2.60 -22.52 10.82
CA GLU A 366 -3.42 -22.14 11.98
C GLU A 366 -4.82 -21.68 11.55
N ILE A 367 -4.93 -20.93 10.44
CA ILE A 367 -6.21 -20.52 9.85
C ILE A 367 -7.04 -21.75 9.47
N LEU A 368 -6.42 -22.73 8.80
CA LEU A 368 -7.12 -23.95 8.38
C LEU A 368 -7.51 -24.82 9.57
N ALA A 369 -6.65 -24.95 10.58
CA ALA A 369 -6.87 -25.76 11.77
C ALA A 369 -7.85 -25.15 12.78
N ALA A 370 -8.16 -23.84 12.71
CA ALA A 370 -9.00 -23.15 13.68
C ALA A 370 -10.40 -23.78 13.81
N LYS A 371 -10.77 -24.32 14.97
CA LYS A 371 -12.05 -25.02 15.17
C LYS A 371 -13.23 -24.09 15.49
N LYS A 372 -12.95 -22.91 16.06
CA LYS A 372 -13.98 -21.95 16.53
C LYS A 372 -14.58 -21.08 15.42
N VAL A 373 -14.13 -21.25 14.18
CA VAL A 373 -14.50 -20.41 13.04
C VAL A 373 -15.15 -21.24 11.94
N SER A 374 -16.22 -20.69 11.36
CA SER A 374 -16.94 -21.33 10.25
C SER A 374 -16.06 -21.46 9.01
N PHE A 375 -16.37 -22.45 8.17
CA PHE A 375 -15.69 -22.65 6.88
C PHE A 375 -15.69 -21.38 6.02
N TRP A 376 -16.82 -20.66 5.96
CA TRP A 376 -16.95 -19.42 5.18
C TRP A 376 -16.05 -18.30 5.67
N LYS A 377 -15.90 -18.11 6.98
CA LYS A 377 -15.00 -17.10 7.54
C LYS A 377 -13.54 -17.47 7.29
N LYS A 378 -13.18 -18.76 7.33
CA LYS A 378 -11.84 -19.23 6.89
C LYS A 378 -11.59 -18.96 5.42
N LEU A 379 -12.56 -19.28 4.55
CA LEU A 379 -12.45 -19.02 3.12
C LEU A 379 -12.28 -17.53 2.85
N TYR A 380 -13.07 -16.67 3.50
CA TYR A 380 -12.90 -15.21 3.41
C TYR A 380 -11.51 -14.76 3.88
N MET A 381 -11.03 -15.24 5.02
CA MET A 381 -9.69 -14.90 5.55
C MET A 381 -8.57 -15.34 4.60
N THR A 382 -8.59 -16.59 4.14
CA THR A 382 -7.53 -17.15 3.30
C THR A 382 -7.60 -16.64 1.87
N TYR A 383 -8.75 -16.77 1.21
CA TYR A 383 -8.91 -16.46 -0.20
C TYR A 383 -9.07 -14.96 -0.44
N ASP A 384 -10.11 -14.34 0.12
CA ASP A 384 -10.43 -12.94 -0.18
C ASP A 384 -9.42 -11.98 0.45
N PHE A 385 -9.20 -12.07 1.77
CA PHE A 385 -8.39 -11.12 2.52
C PHE A 385 -6.88 -11.25 2.26
N PHE A 386 -6.32 -12.47 2.16
CA PHE A 386 -4.89 -12.67 1.91
C PHE A 386 -4.58 -12.90 0.42
N ILE A 387 -5.13 -13.94 -0.21
CA ILE A 387 -4.72 -14.35 -1.57
C ILE A 387 -5.15 -13.34 -2.62
N ALA A 388 -6.46 -13.09 -2.79
CA ALA A 388 -7.00 -12.25 -3.85
C ALA A 388 -6.54 -10.80 -3.67
N ARG A 389 -6.78 -10.22 -2.48
CA ARG A 389 -6.58 -8.80 -2.23
C ARG A 389 -5.12 -8.38 -2.13
N ARG A 390 -4.26 -9.17 -1.47
CA ARG A 390 -2.86 -8.76 -1.19
C ARG A 390 -1.87 -9.35 -2.19
N ILE A 391 -2.06 -10.59 -2.61
CA ILE A 391 -1.12 -11.29 -3.51
C ILE A 391 -1.55 -11.10 -4.96
N ILE A 392 -2.70 -11.66 -5.37
CA ILE A 392 -3.13 -11.69 -6.78
C ILE A 392 -3.27 -10.29 -7.34
N SER A 393 -3.92 -9.37 -6.62
CA SER A 393 -4.05 -7.96 -7.03
C SER A 393 -2.72 -7.30 -7.33
N THR A 394 -1.72 -7.51 -6.46
CA THR A 394 -0.36 -6.97 -6.62
C THR A 394 0.35 -7.58 -7.83
N PHE A 395 0.28 -8.91 -7.98
CA PHE A 395 0.90 -9.62 -9.09
C PHE A 395 0.27 -9.23 -10.43
N PHE A 396 -1.06 -9.26 -10.53
CA PHE A 396 -1.79 -8.83 -11.71
C PHE A 396 -1.39 -7.42 -12.15
N THR A 397 -1.50 -6.44 -11.24
CA THR A 397 -1.23 -5.04 -11.57
C THR A 397 0.19 -4.84 -12.10
N PHE A 398 1.19 -5.42 -11.45
CA PHE A 398 2.56 -5.27 -11.91
C PHE A 398 2.84 -6.03 -13.22
N PHE A 399 2.53 -7.33 -13.27
CA PHE A 399 2.88 -8.16 -14.42
C PHE A 399 2.09 -7.77 -15.66
N PHE A 400 0.81 -7.41 -15.53
CA PHE A 400 0.00 -7.03 -16.68
C PHE A 400 0.47 -5.68 -17.25
N PHE A 401 0.49 -4.62 -16.44
CA PHE A 401 0.73 -3.26 -16.94
C PHE A 401 2.20 -2.95 -17.19
N SER A 402 3.12 -3.49 -16.39
CA SER A 402 4.55 -3.12 -16.46
C SER A 402 5.43 -4.15 -17.17
N VAL A 403 4.92 -5.36 -17.44
CA VAL A 403 5.69 -6.42 -18.11
C VAL A 403 4.99 -6.94 -19.37
N LEU A 404 3.73 -7.38 -19.28
CA LEU A 404 3.05 -8.05 -20.38
C LEU A 404 2.67 -7.08 -21.51
N LEU A 405 2.08 -5.93 -21.20
CA LEU A 405 1.70 -4.93 -22.21
C LEU A 405 2.90 -4.42 -23.04
N PRO A 406 4.04 -4.05 -22.44
CA PRO A 406 5.22 -3.65 -23.21
C PRO A 406 5.82 -4.82 -24.00
N MET A 407 5.85 -6.03 -23.44
CA MET A 407 6.34 -7.21 -24.17
C MET A 407 5.48 -7.52 -25.40
N LYS A 408 4.16 -7.33 -25.34
CA LYS A 408 3.26 -7.53 -26.48
C LYS A 408 3.66 -6.70 -27.71
N VAL A 409 4.26 -5.52 -27.53
CA VAL A 409 4.77 -4.67 -28.64
C VAL A 409 5.87 -5.38 -29.45
N PHE A 410 6.74 -6.13 -28.77
CA PHE A 410 7.83 -6.89 -29.40
C PHE A 410 7.37 -8.24 -29.96
N PHE A 411 6.30 -8.81 -29.40
CA PHE A 411 5.75 -10.13 -29.71
C PHE A 411 4.28 -10.04 -30.19
N PRO A 412 4.01 -9.53 -31.41
CA PRO A 412 2.67 -9.40 -31.99
C PRO A 412 1.93 -10.75 -32.15
N GLU A 413 2.65 -11.87 -32.09
CA GLU A 413 2.09 -13.23 -32.10
C GLU A 413 1.28 -13.54 -30.82
N VAL A 414 1.40 -12.69 -29.80
CA VAL A 414 0.69 -12.74 -28.54
C VAL A 414 -0.51 -11.81 -28.61
N GLN A 415 -1.70 -12.38 -28.63
CA GLN A 415 -2.95 -11.64 -28.62
C GLN A 415 -3.47 -11.46 -27.20
N ILE A 416 -3.83 -10.22 -26.86
CA ILE A 416 -4.51 -9.87 -25.62
C ILE A 416 -5.92 -9.40 -26.01
N PRO A 417 -6.99 -10.02 -25.50
CA PRO A 417 -8.34 -9.69 -25.88
C PRO A 417 -8.74 -8.31 -25.35
N LEU A 418 -9.65 -7.65 -26.07
CA LEU A 418 -10.06 -6.27 -25.76
C LEU A 418 -10.67 -6.11 -24.36
N TRP A 419 -11.40 -7.12 -23.88
CA TRP A 419 -12.02 -7.09 -22.55
C TRP A 419 -10.96 -7.10 -21.43
N GLU A 420 -9.85 -7.80 -21.63
CA GLU A 420 -8.73 -7.82 -20.66
C GLU A 420 -7.99 -6.49 -20.70
N LEU A 421 -7.80 -5.91 -21.89
CA LEU A 421 -7.06 -4.67 -22.07
C LEU A 421 -7.82 -3.44 -21.56
N ILE A 422 -9.13 -3.35 -21.81
CA ILE A 422 -9.93 -2.14 -21.57
C ILE A 422 -10.98 -2.37 -20.50
N LEU A 423 -11.85 -3.37 -20.68
CA LEU A 423 -13.06 -3.51 -19.86
C LEU A 423 -12.72 -3.80 -18.39
N ILE A 424 -11.87 -4.80 -18.12
CA ILE A 424 -11.51 -5.19 -16.76
C ILE A 424 -10.76 -4.08 -16.02
N PRO A 425 -9.66 -3.51 -16.56
CA PRO A 425 -8.97 -2.41 -15.91
C PRO A 425 -9.89 -1.21 -15.65
N THR A 426 -10.71 -0.83 -16.63
CA THR A 426 -11.65 0.29 -16.48
C THR A 426 -12.66 0.01 -15.38
N ALA A 427 -13.22 -1.20 -15.31
CA ALA A 427 -14.16 -1.60 -14.26
C ALA A 427 -13.50 -1.55 -12.87
N ILE A 428 -12.28 -2.09 -12.72
CA ILE A 428 -11.53 -2.06 -11.45
C ILE A 428 -11.27 -0.62 -11.02
N ILE A 429 -10.80 0.23 -11.94
CA ILE A 429 -10.50 1.64 -11.70
C ILE A 429 -11.76 2.41 -11.27
N LEU A 430 -12.88 2.20 -11.95
CA LEU A 430 -14.15 2.83 -11.62
C LEU A 430 -14.65 2.40 -10.24
N LEU A 431 -14.64 1.09 -9.93
CA LEU A 431 -15.00 0.56 -8.62
C LEU A 431 -14.15 1.17 -7.51
N HIS A 432 -12.85 1.34 -7.76
CA HIS A 432 -11.95 1.95 -6.80
C HIS A 432 -12.24 3.44 -6.59
N SER A 433 -12.57 4.17 -7.65
CA SER A 433 -12.82 5.62 -7.61
C SER A 433 -14.06 6.03 -6.80
N VAL A 434 -15.01 5.11 -6.58
CA VAL A 434 -16.19 5.33 -5.72
C VAL A 434 -15.78 5.75 -4.30
N GLY A 435 -14.60 5.32 -3.85
CA GLY A 435 -14.01 5.73 -2.59
C GLY A 435 -13.82 7.25 -2.49
N THR A 436 -13.41 7.93 -3.55
CA THR A 436 -12.99 9.35 -3.49
C THR A 436 -13.51 10.18 -4.67
N PRO A 437 -14.83 10.46 -4.74
CA PRO A 437 -15.43 11.18 -5.87
C PRO A 437 -14.80 12.55 -6.14
N ARG A 438 -14.35 13.25 -5.08
CA ARG A 438 -13.69 14.57 -5.19
C ARG A 438 -12.40 14.57 -6.03
N SER A 439 -11.78 13.41 -6.20
CA SER A 439 -10.49 13.25 -6.89
C SER A 439 -10.64 12.47 -8.20
N ILE A 440 -11.86 12.34 -8.74
CA ILE A 440 -12.12 11.58 -9.98
C ILE A 440 -11.34 12.11 -11.19
N HIS A 441 -11.09 13.42 -11.24
CA HIS A 441 -10.26 14.04 -12.30
C HIS A 441 -8.79 13.58 -12.28
N LEU A 442 -8.33 12.95 -11.19
CA LEU A 442 -6.97 12.41 -11.05
C LEU A 442 -6.90 10.91 -11.32
N ILE A 443 -7.99 10.27 -11.75
CA ILE A 443 -8.10 8.80 -11.81
C ILE A 443 -7.02 8.16 -12.71
N ILE A 444 -6.74 8.75 -13.88
CA ILE A 444 -5.71 8.26 -14.80
C ILE A 444 -4.34 8.36 -14.13
N LEU A 445 -4.03 9.52 -13.54
CA LEU A 445 -2.75 9.76 -12.91
C LEU A 445 -2.53 8.89 -11.66
N TRP A 446 -3.59 8.68 -10.86
CA TRP A 446 -3.59 7.74 -9.74
C TRP A 446 -3.38 6.30 -10.20
N PHE A 447 -4.02 5.88 -11.30
CA PHE A 447 -3.83 4.55 -11.86
C PHE A 447 -2.37 4.32 -12.32
N LEU A 448 -1.78 5.27 -13.05
CA LEU A 448 -0.36 5.20 -13.45
C LEU A 448 0.57 5.13 -12.23
N PHE A 449 0.26 5.87 -11.17
CA PHE A 449 0.98 5.84 -9.90
C PHE A 449 0.87 4.49 -9.20
N GLU A 450 -0.34 3.92 -9.12
CA GLU A 450 -0.57 2.62 -8.50
C GLU A 450 0.15 1.48 -9.23
N ASN A 451 0.33 1.57 -10.55
CA ASN A 451 1.15 0.62 -11.31
C ASN A 451 2.63 0.66 -10.88
N VAL A 452 3.18 1.85 -10.61
CA VAL A 452 4.54 1.96 -10.04
C VAL A 452 4.58 1.41 -8.62
N MET A 453 3.57 1.71 -7.81
CA MET A 453 3.48 1.19 -6.45
C MET A 453 3.31 -0.33 -6.41
N ALA A 454 2.69 -0.94 -7.42
CA ALA A 454 2.59 -2.39 -7.55
C ALA A 454 3.96 -3.08 -7.64
N LEU A 455 4.97 -2.45 -8.25
CA LEU A 455 6.35 -2.93 -8.21
C LEU A 455 6.89 -3.00 -6.77
N HIS A 456 6.68 -1.94 -5.98
CA HIS A 456 7.13 -1.89 -4.59
C HIS A 456 6.42 -2.91 -3.72
N ARG A 457 5.11 -3.03 -3.88
CA ARG A 457 4.30 -4.03 -3.18
C ARG A 457 4.71 -5.44 -3.57
N LEU A 458 4.91 -5.73 -4.87
CA LEU A 458 5.36 -7.04 -5.35
C LEU A 458 6.70 -7.44 -4.73
N LYS A 459 7.69 -6.54 -4.79
CA LYS A 459 9.00 -6.77 -4.17
C LYS A 459 8.87 -7.06 -2.67
N ALA A 460 8.06 -6.28 -1.97
CA ALA A 460 7.83 -6.45 -0.54
C ALA A 460 7.11 -7.77 -0.20
N THR A 461 6.09 -8.14 -0.97
CA THR A 461 5.37 -9.41 -0.84
C THR A 461 6.29 -10.61 -1.07
N LEU A 462 7.14 -10.57 -2.11
CA LEU A 462 8.14 -11.62 -2.35
C LEU A 462 9.15 -11.71 -1.20
N ILE A 463 9.66 -10.59 -0.70
CA ILE A 463 10.55 -10.56 0.47
C ILE A 463 9.88 -11.21 1.70
N GLY A 464 8.60 -10.90 1.94
CA GLY A 464 7.83 -11.48 3.03
C GLY A 464 7.64 -13.00 2.88
N PHE A 465 7.27 -13.47 1.69
CA PHE A 465 7.11 -14.91 1.43
C PHE A 465 8.42 -15.70 1.55
N PHE A 466 9.50 -15.17 1.00
CA PHE A 466 10.80 -15.85 1.01
C PHE A 466 11.63 -15.56 2.27
N GLU A 467 11.10 -14.77 3.22
CA GLU A 467 11.80 -14.38 4.44
C GLU A 467 13.20 -13.80 4.18
N ALA A 468 13.34 -13.07 3.06
CA ALA A 468 14.60 -12.42 2.71
C ALA A 468 14.94 -11.33 3.74
N GLY A 469 16.23 -10.97 3.88
CA GLY A 469 16.78 -10.29 5.06
C GLY A 469 16.12 -8.98 5.54
N ARG A 470 15.26 -8.34 4.73
CA ARG A 470 14.49 -7.14 5.14
C ARG A 470 13.08 -7.43 5.66
N ALA A 471 12.67 -8.70 5.75
CA ALA A 471 11.28 -9.07 6.05
C ALA A 471 10.78 -8.59 7.42
N ASN A 472 11.68 -8.50 8.40
CA ASN A 472 11.40 -8.03 9.75
C ASN A 472 11.97 -6.63 10.05
N GLU A 473 12.45 -5.91 9.03
CA GLU A 473 13.03 -4.58 9.22
C GLU A 473 11.92 -3.54 9.43
N TRP A 474 11.92 -2.87 10.59
CA TRP A 474 11.01 -1.78 10.85
C TRP A 474 11.69 -0.42 10.64
N ILE A 475 11.38 0.20 9.50
CA ILE A 475 11.78 1.58 9.22
C ILE A 475 10.62 2.51 9.57
N VAL A 476 10.93 3.50 10.41
CA VAL A 476 9.94 4.47 10.91
C VAL A 476 9.55 5.43 9.80
N THR A 477 8.24 5.66 9.69
CA THR A 477 7.66 6.54 8.70
C THR A 477 7.61 7.95 9.28
N GLN A 478 8.60 8.77 8.91
CA GLN A 478 8.70 10.16 9.37
C GLN A 478 7.46 10.97 8.98
N LYS A 479 7.01 11.81 9.92
CA LYS A 479 5.88 12.74 9.80
C LYS A 479 6.40 14.16 9.95
N LEU A 480 5.80 15.11 9.26
CA LEU A 480 6.30 16.50 9.24
C LEU A 480 5.53 17.41 10.21
N GLY A 481 4.36 16.98 10.66
CA GLY A 481 3.48 17.75 11.52
C GLY A 481 2.83 18.94 10.80
N ASN A 482 1.57 19.22 11.12
CA ASN A 482 0.81 20.32 10.51
C ASN A 482 1.33 21.73 10.86
N ILE A 483 2.23 21.87 11.85
CA ILE A 483 2.63 23.17 12.41
C ILE A 483 3.67 23.89 11.52
N GLN A 484 4.32 23.20 10.57
CA GLN A 484 5.36 23.79 9.72
C GLN A 484 4.87 24.51 8.45
N LYS A 485 3.55 24.63 8.21
CA LYS A 485 3.00 25.34 7.04
C LYS A 485 3.44 26.81 6.90
N LEU A 486 4.12 27.40 7.89
CA LEU A 486 4.61 28.78 7.84
C LEU A 486 6.11 28.97 7.60
N LYS A 487 6.95 27.93 7.56
CA LYS A 487 8.43 28.11 7.55
C LYS A 487 9.21 27.48 6.39
N SER A 488 8.63 26.61 5.58
CA SER A 488 9.41 25.84 4.58
C SER A 488 9.53 26.45 3.18
N ILE A 489 9.09 27.69 2.93
CA ILE A 489 9.30 28.38 1.63
C ILE A 489 10.71 29.01 1.52
N VAL A 490 11.67 28.60 2.37
CA VAL A 490 13.04 29.11 2.28
C VAL A 490 13.98 28.05 1.68
N ARG A 491 14.29 28.30 0.39
CA ARG A 491 15.53 28.02 -0.35
C ARG A 491 16.69 27.49 0.52
N VAL A 492 17.30 26.37 0.09
CA VAL A 492 18.68 26.30 -0.47
C VAL A 492 19.17 24.85 -0.49
N THR A 493 19.76 24.52 -1.63
CA THR A 493 20.47 23.30 -2.03
C THR A 493 21.70 23.00 -1.14
N LYS A 494 21.86 21.76 -0.64
CA LYS A 494 23.19 21.24 -0.27
C LYS A 494 23.34 19.72 -0.49
N ASN A 495 24.60 19.33 -0.68
CA ASN A 495 25.13 18.09 -1.24
C ASN A 495 24.69 16.79 -0.53
N CYS A 496 23.98 15.93 -1.25
CA CYS A 496 23.84 14.50 -0.93
C CYS A 496 24.44 13.65 -2.07
N ARG A 497 24.99 12.48 -1.73
CA ARG A 497 25.70 11.59 -2.65
C ARG A 497 24.80 11.21 -3.85
N PHE A 498 25.37 11.29 -5.06
CA PHE A 498 24.66 11.12 -6.33
C PHE A 498 23.92 9.78 -6.48
N LYS A 499 24.34 8.72 -5.75
CA LYS A 499 23.71 7.38 -5.79
C LYS A 499 22.45 7.25 -4.94
N ASP A 500 22.22 8.14 -3.97
CA ASP A 500 21.03 8.10 -3.11
C ASP A 500 19.84 8.87 -3.71
N ARG A 501 20.04 9.50 -4.88
CA ARG A 501 19.03 10.32 -5.58
C ARG A 501 18.18 9.55 -6.59
N PHE A 502 18.55 8.33 -6.96
CA PHE A 502 17.94 7.63 -8.08
C PHE A 502 17.52 6.23 -7.71
N HIS A 503 16.36 5.84 -8.20
CA HIS A 503 15.86 4.49 -8.04
C HIS A 503 16.01 3.70 -9.33
N CYS A 504 17.12 2.96 -9.43
CA CYS A 504 17.55 2.31 -10.67
C CYS A 504 16.52 1.35 -11.26
N LEU A 505 15.73 0.67 -10.42
CA LEU A 505 14.74 -0.31 -10.91
C LEU A 505 13.56 0.38 -11.60
N GLU A 506 13.10 1.49 -11.02
CA GLU A 506 12.04 2.35 -11.55
C GLU A 506 12.50 3.01 -12.84
N LEU A 507 13.76 3.50 -12.89
CA LEU A 507 14.36 4.04 -14.11
C LEU A 507 14.56 2.97 -15.19
N PHE A 508 14.94 1.74 -14.81
CA PHE A 508 15.07 0.63 -15.76
C PHE A 508 13.72 0.27 -16.39
N ILE A 509 12.67 0.10 -15.57
CA ILE A 509 11.32 -0.17 -16.07
C ILE A 509 10.79 1.02 -16.87
N GLY A 510 11.02 2.25 -16.41
CA GLY A 510 10.69 3.47 -17.15
C GLY A 510 11.36 3.52 -18.53
N GLY A 511 12.65 3.18 -18.62
CA GLY A 511 13.38 3.07 -19.87
C GLY A 511 12.83 1.97 -20.78
N PHE A 512 12.56 0.79 -20.23
CA PHE A 512 11.93 -0.31 -20.97
C PHE A 512 10.56 0.09 -21.55
N LEU A 513 9.72 0.75 -20.75
CA LEU A 513 8.41 1.26 -21.19
C LEU A 513 8.55 2.34 -22.26
N LEU A 514 9.50 3.26 -22.11
CA LEU A 514 9.78 4.31 -23.08
C LEU A 514 10.23 3.72 -24.42
N THR A 515 11.18 2.78 -24.40
CA THR A 515 11.63 2.08 -25.61
C THR A 515 10.48 1.33 -26.28
N SER A 516 9.63 0.67 -25.50
CA SER A 516 8.43 -0.01 -26.01
C SER A 516 7.45 0.98 -26.64
N ALA A 517 7.19 2.13 -26.00
CA ALA A 517 6.31 3.16 -26.53
C ALA A 517 6.82 3.77 -27.84
N CYS A 518 8.11 4.09 -27.91
CA CYS A 518 8.74 4.61 -29.13
C CYS A 518 8.70 3.57 -30.26
N TYR A 519 8.96 2.30 -29.94
CA TYR A 519 8.90 1.23 -30.94
C TYR A 519 7.48 1.03 -31.49
N ASP A 520 6.48 1.03 -30.61
CA ASP A 520 5.06 0.93 -30.98
C ASP A 520 4.66 2.06 -31.93
N TYR A 521 4.98 3.30 -31.56
CA TYR A 521 4.67 4.49 -32.36
C TYR A 521 5.38 4.52 -33.71
N LEU A 522 6.64 4.07 -33.79
CA LEU A 522 7.44 4.17 -35.02
C LEU A 522 7.21 3.00 -36.00
N TYR A 523 6.87 1.81 -35.51
CA TYR A 523 6.94 0.59 -36.31
C TYR A 523 5.68 -0.28 -36.32
N ARG A 524 4.71 -0.04 -35.44
CA ARG A 524 3.53 -0.92 -35.29
C ARG A 524 2.20 -0.28 -35.70
N ASP A 525 2.11 1.06 -35.77
CA ASP A 525 0.85 1.81 -35.92
C ASP A 525 -0.25 1.37 -34.92
N ASP A 526 0.17 0.77 -33.80
CA ASP A 526 -0.69 0.35 -32.71
C ASP A 526 -0.93 1.52 -31.74
N ILE A 527 -1.92 1.39 -30.85
CA ILE A 527 -2.31 2.46 -29.91
C ILE A 527 -1.73 2.27 -28.49
N PHE A 528 -0.82 1.31 -28.28
CA PHE A 528 -0.31 1.01 -26.93
C PHE A 528 0.58 2.12 -26.38
N TYR A 529 1.27 2.86 -27.25
CA TYR A 529 2.08 4.02 -26.87
C TYR A 529 1.29 5.07 -26.05
N ILE A 530 -0.04 5.19 -26.25
CA ILE A 530 -0.91 6.10 -25.51
C ILE A 530 -0.88 5.81 -24.00
N PHE A 531 -0.75 4.54 -23.61
CA PHE A 531 -0.59 4.12 -22.22
C PHE A 531 0.88 4.07 -21.80
N LEU A 532 1.73 3.45 -22.64
CA LEU A 532 3.13 3.18 -22.30
C LEU A 532 3.94 4.46 -22.09
N LEU A 533 3.70 5.51 -22.88
CA LEU A 533 4.42 6.77 -22.76
C LEU A 533 4.12 7.47 -21.41
N PRO A 534 2.87 7.77 -21.04
CA PRO A 534 2.56 8.30 -19.70
C PRO A 534 3.06 7.41 -18.56
N GLN A 535 2.94 6.08 -18.68
CA GLN A 535 3.45 5.16 -17.66
C GLN A 535 4.97 5.28 -17.50
N SER A 536 5.73 5.39 -18.59
CA SER A 536 7.18 5.59 -18.57
C SER A 536 7.59 6.91 -17.90
N ILE A 537 6.81 7.97 -18.12
CA ILE A 537 7.02 9.28 -17.49
C ILE A 537 6.85 9.17 -15.98
N ILE A 538 5.79 8.51 -15.50
CA ILE A 538 5.55 8.37 -14.05
C ILE A 538 6.61 7.49 -13.38
N TYR A 539 7.03 6.39 -14.02
CA TYR A 539 8.16 5.57 -13.53
C TYR A 539 9.45 6.39 -13.43
N SER A 540 9.73 7.20 -14.45
CA SER A 540 10.91 8.07 -14.45
C SER A 540 10.82 9.15 -13.38
N ALA A 541 9.66 9.79 -13.23
CA ALA A 541 9.42 10.81 -12.21
C ALA A 541 9.61 10.27 -10.79
N ILE A 542 9.12 9.06 -10.50
CA ILE A 542 9.38 8.37 -9.23
C ILE A 542 10.86 8.00 -9.11
N GLY A 543 11.46 7.48 -10.18
CA GLY A 543 12.88 7.11 -10.23
C GLY A 543 13.83 8.28 -9.94
N PHE A 544 13.41 9.51 -10.27
CA PHE A 544 14.11 10.76 -10.00
C PHE A 544 13.64 11.49 -8.72
N GLU A 545 12.76 10.88 -7.91
CA GLU A 545 12.17 11.47 -6.70
C GLU A 545 11.42 12.81 -6.90
N PHE A 546 10.82 13.03 -8.08
CA PHE A 546 10.05 14.26 -8.38
C PHE A 546 8.64 14.29 -7.75
N MET A 547 8.26 13.28 -6.95
CA MET A 547 6.96 13.24 -6.27
C MET A 547 7.07 13.32 -4.74
N GLY A 548 6.17 14.10 -4.15
CA GLY A 548 6.14 14.38 -2.70
C GLY A 548 6.72 15.75 -2.36
N VAL A 549 6.76 16.04 -1.06
CA VAL A 549 7.40 17.25 -0.53
C VAL A 549 8.90 16.98 -0.42
N SER A 550 9.73 17.87 -0.95
CA SER A 550 11.17 17.84 -0.72
C SER A 550 11.46 18.33 0.70
N VAL A 551 11.93 17.43 1.56
CA VAL A 551 12.34 17.77 2.93
C VAL A 551 13.86 17.65 2.98
N SER A 552 14.55 18.73 3.34
CA SER A 552 15.98 18.66 3.64
C SER A 552 16.16 17.85 4.93
N SER A 553 16.70 16.64 4.82
CA SER A 553 17.14 15.82 5.95
C SER A 553 18.32 16.43 6.67
#